data_AF-A0A9D5W1N7-F1
#
_entry.id   AF-A0A9D5W1N7-F1
#
_cell.length_a   1.000
_cell.length_b   1.000
_cell.length_c   1.000
_cell.angle_alpha   90.00
_cell.angle_beta   90.00
_cell.angle_gamma   90.00
#
_symmetry.space_group_name_H-M   'P 1'
#
loop_
_entity.id
_entity.type
_entity.pdbx_description
1 polymer ?
#
loop_
_entity_poly.entity_id
_entity_poly.type
_entity_poly.pdbx_seq_one_letter_code
_entity_poly.pdbx_strand_id
1 'polypeptide(L)'
;YGINLVDKELSCAPFNSPEGGDYFSAMKASANYAWANRQCIGSNASEALMKALGMSPKSAGFELLYDVAHNIAKIERHIFNGKKLDLIVHRKGATRAFPPGHNELTAEFKVTGQPVLIPGDMGRASYVMSGLEGSMNNTFGSTCHGAGRVMSRHQA
;
A
#
# COMPACT_ATOMS: atom_id res chain seq x y z
N TYR A 1 9.79 25.16 13.35
CA TYR A 1 8.54 25.49 12.64
C TYR A 1 7.41 26.03 13.53
N GLY A 2 7.51 26.00 14.87
CA GLY A 2 6.43 26.51 15.72
C GLY A 2 5.12 25.71 15.64
N ILE A 3 5.19 24.44 15.22
CA ILE A 3 4.04 23.54 15.15
C ILE A 3 3.73 23.08 16.57
N ASN A 4 2.54 23.40 17.06
CA ASN A 4 2.06 22.91 18.35
C ASN A 4 1.62 21.45 18.22
N LEU A 5 2.18 20.57 19.06
CA LEU A 5 1.85 19.16 19.06
C LEU A 5 1.04 18.82 20.31
N VAL A 6 -0.14 18.24 20.11
CA VAL A 6 -0.97 17.72 21.21
C VAL A 6 -0.36 16.46 21.83
N ASP A 7 0.50 15.76 21.09
CA ASP A 7 1.27 14.60 21.54
C ASP A 7 2.65 14.61 20.87
N LYS A 8 3.70 14.29 21.62
CA LYS A 8 5.08 14.21 21.11
C LYS A 8 5.25 13.19 19.98
N GLU A 9 4.43 12.14 19.95
CA GLU A 9 4.44 11.07 18.94
C GLU A 9 3.84 11.54 17.60
N LEU A 10 3.20 12.72 17.57
CA LEU A 10 2.74 13.38 16.35
C LEU A 10 3.79 14.33 15.74
N SER A 11 5.07 14.13 16.10
CA SER A 11 6.19 14.89 15.54
C SER A 11 6.12 14.97 14.02
N CYS A 12 6.17 16.19 13.49
CA CYS A 12 6.07 16.47 12.07
C CYS A 12 6.86 17.71 11.67
N ALA A 13 7.07 17.86 10.36
CA ALA A 13 7.65 19.04 9.73
C ALA A 13 6.79 19.46 8.53
N PRO A 14 6.81 20.74 8.11
CA PRO A 14 6.16 21.16 6.87
C PRO A 14 6.69 20.34 5.70
N PHE A 15 5.81 19.86 4.82
CA PHE A 15 6.22 18.98 3.72
C PHE A 15 7.30 19.59 2.81
N ASN A 16 7.24 20.92 2.58
CA ASN A 16 8.18 21.66 1.74
C ASN A 16 9.40 22.20 2.50
N SER A 17 9.61 21.81 3.77
CA SER A 17 10.83 22.14 4.52
C SER A 17 12.01 21.26 4.09
N PRO A 18 13.26 21.66 4.37
CA PRO A 18 14.42 20.79 4.15
C PRO A 18 14.26 19.41 4.81
N GLU A 19 13.84 19.35 6.08
CA GLU A 19 13.66 18.10 6.81
C GLU A 19 12.50 17.26 6.24
N GLY A 20 11.43 17.91 5.78
CA GLY A 20 10.31 17.24 5.10
C GLY A 20 10.74 16.61 3.76
N GLY A 21 11.53 17.33 2.98
CA GLY A 21 12.12 16.84 1.73
C GLY A 21 13.07 15.67 1.96
N ASP A 22 13.98 15.80 2.93
CA ASP A 22 14.94 14.76 3.31
C ASP A 22 14.20 13.50 3.77
N TYR A 23 13.24 13.64 4.69
CA TYR A 23 12.41 12.53 5.16
C TYR A 23 11.68 11.84 4.00
N PHE A 24 11.03 12.61 3.13
CA PHE A 24 10.26 12.02 2.03
C PHE A 24 11.15 11.29 1.02
N SER A 25 12.36 11.80 0.77
CA SER A 25 13.36 11.11 -0.07
C SER A 25 13.84 9.80 0.56
N ALA A 26 14.14 9.80 1.86
CA ALA A 26 14.56 8.61 2.61
C ALA A 26 13.42 7.58 2.70
N MET A 27 12.18 8.02 2.87
CA MET A 27 11.00 7.16 2.85
C MET A 27 10.82 6.48 1.49
N LYS A 28 11.01 7.20 0.38
CA LYS A 28 10.98 6.59 -0.97
C LYS A 28 12.10 5.57 -1.16
N ALA A 29 13.33 5.88 -0.72
CA ALA A 29 14.43 4.93 -0.76
C ALA A 29 14.10 3.65 0.04
N SER A 30 13.51 3.80 1.22
CA SER A 30 13.04 2.68 2.05
C SER A 30 11.93 1.89 1.37
N ALA A 31 11.00 2.55 0.69
CA ALA A 31 9.95 1.88 -0.08
C ALA A 31 10.53 1.09 -1.26
N ASN A 32 11.49 1.66 -2.00
CA ASN A 32 12.21 0.99 -3.08
C ASN A 32 12.96 -0.25 -2.58
N TYR A 33 13.63 -0.14 -1.44
CA TYR A 33 14.26 -1.29 -0.79
C TYR A 33 13.23 -2.36 -0.43
N ALA A 34 12.07 -1.98 0.13
CA ALA A 34 11.02 -2.93 0.48
C ALA A 34 10.42 -3.64 -0.75
N TRP A 35 10.25 -2.95 -1.88
CA TRP A 35 9.84 -3.56 -3.15
C TRP A 35 10.91 -4.52 -3.69
N ALA A 36 12.18 -4.12 -3.70
CA ALA A 36 13.28 -5.00 -4.11
C ALA A 36 13.35 -6.26 -3.23
N ASN A 37 13.18 -6.11 -1.92
CA ASN A 37 13.14 -7.24 -0.99
C ASN A 37 11.98 -8.20 -1.31
N ARG A 38 10.75 -7.68 -1.54
CA ARG A 38 9.61 -8.52 -1.91
C ARG A 38 9.78 -9.18 -3.27
N GLN A 39 10.44 -8.52 -4.21
CA GLN A 39 10.78 -9.13 -5.51
C GLN A 39 11.71 -10.33 -5.33
N CYS A 40 12.77 -10.21 -4.52
CA CYS A 40 13.68 -11.32 -4.23
C CYS A 40 12.96 -12.47 -3.52
N ILE A 41 12.15 -12.16 -2.50
CA ILE A 41 11.36 -13.17 -1.78
C ILE A 41 10.38 -13.88 -2.72
N GLY A 42 9.65 -13.12 -3.56
CA GLY A 42 8.71 -13.66 -4.52
C GLY A 42 9.37 -14.58 -5.54
N SER A 43 10.56 -14.22 -6.02
CA SER A 43 11.36 -15.07 -6.91
C SER A 43 11.75 -16.40 -6.25
N ASN A 44 12.30 -16.35 -5.03
CA ASN A 44 12.72 -17.54 -4.30
C ASN A 44 11.52 -18.43 -3.92
N ALA A 45 10.39 -17.84 -3.55
CA ALA A 45 9.16 -18.57 -3.24
C ALA A 45 8.60 -19.27 -4.49
N SER A 46 8.62 -18.58 -5.63
CA SER A 46 8.24 -19.16 -6.92
C SER A 46 9.12 -20.36 -7.27
N GLU A 47 10.45 -20.23 -7.17
CA GLU A 47 11.39 -21.32 -7.46
C GLU A 47 11.13 -22.55 -6.57
N ALA A 48 10.98 -22.34 -5.26
CA ALA A 48 10.70 -23.40 -4.31
C ALA A 48 9.38 -24.12 -4.62
N LEU A 49 8.32 -23.35 -4.92
CA LEU A 49 7.00 -23.90 -5.26
C LEU A 49 7.05 -24.69 -6.58
N MET A 50 7.69 -24.14 -7.61
CA MET A 50 7.82 -24.79 -8.91
C MET A 50 8.61 -26.10 -8.80
N LYS A 51 9.69 -26.12 -8.03
CA LYS A 51 10.46 -27.34 -7.73
C LYS A 51 9.60 -28.39 -7.03
N ALA A 52 8.81 -27.99 -6.03
CA ALA A 52 7.94 -28.91 -5.30
C ALA A 52 6.83 -29.50 -6.17
N LEU A 53 6.29 -28.71 -7.11
CA LEU A 53 5.22 -29.14 -8.02
C LEU A 53 5.73 -29.86 -9.28
N GLY A 54 7.05 -29.83 -9.56
CA GLY A 54 7.60 -30.35 -10.80
C GLY A 54 7.13 -29.58 -12.04
N MET A 55 6.82 -28.30 -11.89
CA MET A 55 6.26 -27.43 -12.93
C MET A 55 7.21 -26.27 -13.24
N SER A 56 7.03 -25.65 -14.40
CA SER A 56 7.60 -24.34 -14.71
C SER A 56 6.62 -23.21 -14.34
N PRO A 57 7.09 -21.98 -14.06
CA PRO A 57 6.20 -20.83 -13.82
C PRO A 57 5.18 -20.65 -14.95
N LYS A 58 5.63 -20.80 -16.21
CA LYS A 58 4.79 -20.67 -17.39
C LYS A 58 3.66 -21.71 -17.43
N SER A 59 3.97 -22.98 -17.18
CA SER A 59 2.95 -24.05 -17.17
C SER A 59 1.98 -23.93 -15.99
N ALA A 60 2.40 -23.30 -14.90
CA ALA A 60 1.55 -23.05 -13.73
C ALA A 60 0.73 -21.74 -13.84
N GLY A 61 1.00 -20.91 -14.85
CA GLY A 61 0.43 -19.55 -14.91
C GLY A 61 0.83 -18.69 -13.70
N PHE A 62 2.03 -18.92 -13.15
CA PHE A 62 2.48 -18.25 -11.94
C PHE A 62 2.95 -16.83 -12.25
N GLU A 63 2.12 -15.85 -11.93
CA GLU A 63 2.37 -14.43 -12.17
C GLU A 63 2.05 -13.60 -10.92
N LEU A 64 2.74 -12.46 -10.78
CA LEU A 64 2.44 -11.50 -9.72
C LEU A 64 1.13 -10.80 -10.03
N LEU A 65 0.09 -11.08 -9.24
CA LEU A 65 -1.20 -10.40 -9.39
C LEU A 65 -1.08 -8.89 -9.10
N TYR A 66 -0.52 -8.53 -7.94
CA TYR A 66 -0.33 -7.15 -7.52
C TYR A 66 0.64 -7.07 -6.33
N ASP A 67 1.30 -5.93 -6.15
CA ASP A 67 2.07 -5.59 -4.94
C ASP A 67 1.58 -4.23 -4.44
N VAL A 68 1.19 -4.16 -3.15
CA VAL A 68 0.64 -2.94 -2.56
C VAL A 68 1.26 -2.64 -1.20
N ALA A 69 1.60 -1.37 -0.99
CA ALA A 69 2.10 -0.86 0.28
C ALA A 69 0.94 -0.45 1.21
N HIS A 70 1.15 -0.62 2.52
CA HIS A 70 0.19 -0.22 3.56
C HIS A 70 0.77 0.71 4.63
N ASN A 71 2.08 0.96 4.57
CA ASN A 71 2.80 1.97 5.35
C ASN A 71 3.61 2.82 4.37
N ILE A 72 3.00 3.91 3.89
CA ILE A 72 3.61 4.77 2.86
C ILE A 72 2.95 6.15 2.85
N ALA A 73 3.70 7.17 2.46
CA ALA A 73 3.14 8.48 2.08
C ALA A 73 3.27 8.67 0.56
N LYS A 74 2.21 9.18 -0.08
CA LYS A 74 2.15 9.39 -1.54
C LYS A 74 1.60 10.78 -1.84
N ILE A 75 2.19 11.48 -2.81
CA ILE A 75 1.58 12.68 -3.38
C ILE A 75 0.53 12.21 -4.37
N GLU A 76 -0.73 12.55 -4.12
CA GLU A 76 -1.87 12.11 -4.91
C GLU A 76 -2.85 13.26 -5.12
N ARG A 77 -3.50 13.27 -6.29
CA ARG A 77 -4.50 14.29 -6.63
C ARG A 77 -5.88 13.85 -6.20
N HIS A 78 -6.50 14.63 -5.33
CA HIS A 78 -7.82 14.34 -4.76
C HIS A 78 -8.73 15.57 -4.76
N ILE A 79 -10.04 15.36 -4.57
CA ILE A 79 -11.00 16.44 -4.34
C ILE A 79 -11.14 16.62 -2.83
N PHE A 80 -10.84 17.81 -2.32
CA PHE A 80 -11.03 18.18 -0.91
C PHE A 80 -11.73 19.52 -0.83
N ASN A 81 -12.85 19.60 -0.10
CA ASN A 81 -13.73 20.77 -0.03
C ASN A 81 -14.08 21.34 -1.42
N GLY A 82 -14.43 20.46 -2.37
CA GLY A 82 -14.81 20.82 -3.74
C GLY A 82 -13.66 21.25 -4.65
N LYS A 83 -12.40 21.25 -4.17
CA LYS A 83 -11.22 21.67 -4.94
C LYS A 83 -10.33 20.48 -5.24
N LYS A 84 -9.81 20.42 -6.47
CA LYS A 84 -8.76 19.46 -6.86
C LYS A 84 -7.42 19.94 -6.29
N LEU A 85 -6.80 19.14 -5.44
CA LEU A 85 -5.54 19.45 -4.77
C LEU A 85 -4.59 18.26 -4.84
N ASP A 86 -3.29 18.55 -4.89
CA ASP A 86 -2.25 17.54 -4.66
C ASP A 86 -2.00 17.46 -3.15
N LEU A 87 -2.21 16.27 -2.58
CA LEU A 87 -2.13 16.01 -1.15
C LEU A 87 -1.02 14.99 -0.88
N ILE A 88 -0.31 15.14 0.25
CA ILE A 88 0.54 14.09 0.79
C ILE A 88 -0.31 13.13 1.64
N VAL A 89 -0.79 12.07 1.02
CA VAL A 89 -1.65 11.06 1.65
C VAL A 89 -0.79 10.10 2.46
N HIS A 90 -0.94 10.13 3.78
CA HIS A 90 -0.25 9.23 4.71
C HIS A 90 -1.11 8.00 4.97
N ARG A 91 -0.57 6.81 4.70
CA ARG A 91 -1.21 5.55 5.02
C ARG A 91 -0.33 4.79 6.02
N LYS A 92 -0.89 4.47 7.19
CA LYS A 92 -0.28 3.62 8.22
C LYS A 92 -1.25 2.52 8.58
N GLY A 93 -0.95 1.29 8.17
CA GLY A 93 -1.89 0.16 8.26
C GLY A 93 -3.12 0.30 7.35
N ALA A 94 -2.98 1.01 6.23
CA ALA A 94 -4.06 1.25 5.27
C ALA A 94 -3.54 1.14 3.84
N THR A 95 -4.36 0.64 2.92
CA THR A 95 -3.96 0.30 1.56
C THR A 95 -4.58 1.27 0.56
N ARG A 96 -3.87 1.59 -0.53
CA ARG A 96 -4.46 2.34 -1.64
C ARG A 96 -5.49 1.50 -2.39
N ALA A 97 -6.58 2.09 -2.85
CA ALA A 97 -7.74 1.39 -3.42
C ALA A 97 -8.36 2.15 -4.60
N PHE A 98 -7.58 2.46 -5.63
CA PHE A 98 -8.10 3.25 -6.76
C PHE A 98 -9.25 2.56 -7.54
N PRO A 99 -10.24 3.33 -8.00
CA PRO A 99 -11.42 2.79 -8.69
C PRO A 99 -11.13 2.40 -10.14
N PRO A 100 -12.06 1.69 -10.80
CA PRO A 100 -12.05 1.53 -12.26
C PRO A 100 -11.82 2.86 -12.98
N GLY A 101 -11.09 2.81 -14.09
CA GLY A 101 -10.76 3.96 -14.93
C GLY A 101 -9.60 4.82 -14.43
N HIS A 102 -9.19 4.72 -13.16
CA HIS A 102 -8.14 5.58 -12.59
C HIS A 102 -6.82 5.51 -13.36
N ASN A 103 -6.18 6.65 -13.61
CA ASN A 103 -5.06 6.79 -14.54
C ASN A 103 -3.79 6.02 -14.15
N GLU A 104 -3.58 5.77 -12.87
CA GLU A 104 -2.44 4.98 -12.38
C GLU A 104 -2.62 3.46 -12.49
N LEU A 105 -3.79 2.96 -12.92
CA LEU A 105 -4.01 1.53 -13.09
C LEU A 105 -3.47 1.03 -14.42
N THR A 106 -2.87 -0.17 -14.39
CA THR A 106 -2.50 -0.91 -15.60
C THR A 106 -3.77 -1.37 -16.34
N ALA A 107 -3.61 -1.70 -17.62
CA ALA A 107 -4.75 -1.99 -18.51
C ALA A 107 -5.64 -3.12 -17.99
N GLU A 108 -5.05 -4.14 -17.37
CA GLU A 108 -5.71 -5.31 -16.80
C GLU A 108 -6.70 -4.94 -15.68
N PHE A 109 -6.41 -3.86 -14.95
CA PHE A 109 -7.20 -3.43 -13.79
C PHE A 109 -8.01 -2.17 -14.06
N LYS A 110 -7.97 -1.63 -15.28
CA LYS A 110 -8.76 -0.43 -15.65
C LYS A 110 -10.26 -0.64 -15.51
N VAL A 111 -10.77 -1.85 -15.74
CA VAL A 111 -12.21 -2.12 -15.68
C VAL A 111 -12.63 -2.56 -14.27
N THR A 112 -11.78 -3.32 -13.58
CA THR A 112 -12.12 -3.91 -12.28
C THR A 112 -11.81 -2.99 -11.11
N GLY A 113 -10.85 -2.07 -11.25
CA GLY A 113 -10.29 -1.27 -10.16
C GLY A 113 -9.00 -1.89 -9.61
N GLN A 114 -8.30 -1.16 -8.74
CA GLN A 114 -7.03 -1.61 -8.18
C GLN A 114 -7.24 -2.87 -7.33
N PRO A 115 -6.45 -3.95 -7.54
CA PRO A 115 -6.41 -5.04 -6.57
C PRO A 115 -5.98 -4.53 -5.20
N VAL A 116 -6.69 -4.99 -4.18
CA VAL A 116 -6.43 -4.71 -2.77
C VAL A 116 -6.20 -6.04 -2.08
N LEU A 117 -5.01 -6.23 -1.52
CA LEU A 117 -4.63 -7.45 -0.82
C LEU A 117 -4.79 -7.24 0.68
N ILE A 118 -5.68 -8.02 1.30
CA ILE A 118 -5.99 -7.95 2.73
C ILE A 118 -5.48 -9.24 3.41
N PRO A 119 -4.23 -9.27 3.90
CA PRO A 119 -3.77 -10.35 4.74
C PRO A 119 -4.59 -10.46 6.03
N GLY A 120 -4.98 -11.69 6.36
CA GLY A 120 -5.41 -12.06 7.71
C GLY A 120 -4.23 -12.39 8.63
N ASP A 121 -4.53 -13.02 9.76
CA ASP A 121 -3.51 -13.62 10.61
C ASP A 121 -3.04 -14.98 10.08
N MET A 122 -1.94 -15.50 10.61
CA MET A 122 -1.41 -16.82 10.25
C MET A 122 -2.49 -17.90 10.46
N GLY A 123 -2.80 -18.66 9.41
CA GLY A 123 -3.84 -19.70 9.43
C GLY A 123 -5.28 -19.19 9.32
N ARG A 124 -5.49 -17.89 9.09
CA ARG A 124 -6.81 -17.28 8.88
C ARG A 124 -7.01 -16.88 7.42
N ALA A 125 -8.27 -16.59 7.08
CA ALA A 125 -8.64 -16.13 5.75
C ALA A 125 -7.91 -14.83 5.38
N SER A 126 -7.53 -14.71 4.11
CA SER A 126 -7.09 -13.48 3.47
C SER A 126 -8.07 -13.14 2.34
N TYR A 127 -8.16 -11.87 1.95
CA TYR A 127 -9.10 -11.42 0.93
C TYR A 127 -8.37 -10.68 -0.19
N VAL A 128 -8.87 -10.85 -1.41
CA VAL A 128 -8.58 -9.98 -2.55
C VAL A 128 -9.82 -9.17 -2.81
N MET A 129 -9.69 -7.85 -2.80
CA MET A 129 -10.76 -6.90 -3.05
C MET A 129 -10.39 -6.00 -4.24
N SER A 130 -11.33 -5.16 -4.66
CA SER A 130 -11.07 -4.13 -5.66
C SER A 130 -11.41 -2.74 -5.15
N GLY A 131 -10.61 -1.74 -5.54
CA GLY A 131 -10.91 -0.34 -5.31
C GLY A 131 -12.18 0.09 -6.05
N LEU A 132 -13.00 0.92 -5.39
CA LEU A 132 -14.28 1.43 -5.92
C LEU A 132 -14.34 2.95 -5.77
N GLU A 133 -15.25 3.60 -6.49
CA GLU A 133 -15.38 5.08 -6.51
C GLU A 133 -15.60 5.67 -5.12
N GLY A 134 -16.30 4.94 -4.25
CA GLY A 134 -16.50 5.31 -2.86
C GLY A 134 -15.19 5.53 -2.08
N SER A 135 -14.09 4.87 -2.44
CA SER A 135 -12.79 5.08 -1.81
C SER A 135 -12.23 6.48 -2.10
N MET A 136 -12.38 6.99 -3.33
CA MET A 136 -11.92 8.32 -3.74
C MET A 136 -12.71 9.40 -3.01
N ASN A 137 -14.03 9.21 -2.92
CA ASN A 137 -14.93 10.20 -2.34
C ASN A 137 -14.83 10.30 -0.81
N ASN A 138 -14.53 9.19 -0.12
CA ASN A 138 -14.62 9.15 1.35
C ASN A 138 -13.28 9.01 2.05
N THR A 139 -12.23 8.54 1.37
CA THR A 139 -11.00 8.06 2.05
C THR A 139 -9.71 8.36 1.29
N PHE A 140 -9.75 9.29 0.33
CA PHE A 140 -8.60 9.60 -0.53
C PHE A 140 -8.04 8.34 -1.23
N GLY A 141 -8.94 7.52 -1.79
CA GLY A 141 -8.58 6.30 -2.49
C GLY A 141 -7.93 5.26 -1.58
N SER A 142 -8.46 5.05 -0.38
CA SER A 142 -7.86 4.14 0.62
C SER A 142 -8.85 3.09 1.11
N THR A 143 -8.33 2.04 1.73
CA THR A 143 -9.09 1.00 2.44
C THR A 143 -8.22 0.35 3.52
N CYS A 144 -8.74 -0.66 4.22
CA CYS A 144 -8.01 -1.39 5.24
C CYS A 144 -6.81 -2.18 4.66
N HIS A 145 -5.93 -2.64 5.55
CA HIS A 145 -4.82 -3.53 5.19
C HIS A 145 -4.98 -4.96 5.72
N GLY A 146 -5.66 -5.17 6.85
CA GLY A 146 -5.74 -6.51 7.44
C GLY A 146 -6.68 -6.58 8.63
N ALA A 147 -6.63 -7.72 9.35
CA ALA A 147 -7.50 -8.01 10.49
C ALA A 147 -7.26 -7.11 11.74
N GLY A 148 -6.18 -6.33 11.74
CA GLY A 148 -5.75 -5.55 12.91
C GLY A 148 -5.19 -6.46 14.02
N ARG A 149 -4.89 -5.89 15.17
CA ARG A 149 -4.51 -6.66 16.37
C ARG A 149 -5.39 -6.23 17.53
N VAL A 150 -5.93 -7.21 18.25
CA VAL A 150 -6.70 -6.97 19.48
C VAL A 150 -5.80 -7.02 20.71
N MET A 151 -4.77 -7.87 20.71
CA MET A 151 -3.81 -8.01 21.81
C MET A 151 -2.41 -7.58 21.36
N SER A 152 -1.62 -7.06 22.29
CA SER A 152 -0.21 -6.77 22.03
C SER A 152 0.59 -8.06 21.87
N ARG A 153 1.76 -8.01 21.20
CA ARG A 153 2.65 -9.17 21.03
C ARG A 153 3.17 -9.76 22.34
N HIS A 154 3.13 -8.99 23.44
CA HIS A 154 3.52 -9.49 24.76
C HIS A 154 2.38 -10.17 25.50
N GLN A 155 1.13 -9.97 25.07
CA GLN A 155 -0.05 -10.53 25.71
C GLN A 155 -0.58 -11.77 25.00
N ALA A 156 -0.28 -11.93 23.71
CA ALA A 156 -0.61 -13.10 22.90
C ALA A 156 0.45 -14.20 23.08
#